data_AF-A0A8J6UHY1-F1
#
_entry.id   AF-A0A8J6UHY1-F1
#
_cell.length_a   1.000
_cell.length_b   1.000
_cell.length_c   1.000
_cell.angle_alpha   90.00
_cell.angle_beta   90.00
_cell.angle_gamma   90.00
#
_symmetry.space_group_name_H-M   'P 1'
#
loop_
_entity.id
_entity.type
_entity.pdbx_description
1 polymer ?
#
loop_
_entity_poly.entity_id
_entity_poly.type
_entity_poly.pdbx_seq_one_letter_code
_entity_poly.pdbx_strand_id
1 'polypeptide(L)'
;MDEYYTRLCIYAQGLTKDKFKAEDIVQNVFFKVWHKRKKLSFDISIKNYLYKAVYNEFIDQYRRSRIMSPLEEEHIKHLNSIVEEQDYTEINRLIEVVKKEISNLPPKCKTIFTMAKLEGLTYNEIAEHQNISVRTVENQMYKAFEIIRQKVGDKMEGILFLLFKLNPKTNY
;
A
#
# COMPACT_ATOMS: atom_id res chain seq x y z
N MET A 1 -6.28 4.60 -15.38
CA MET A 1 -5.94 6.04 -15.24
C MET A 1 -7.19 6.86 -15.47
N ASP A 2 -7.93 6.63 -16.56
CA ASP A 2 -9.20 7.33 -16.87
C ASP A 2 -10.25 7.26 -15.75
N GLU A 3 -10.34 6.13 -15.05
CA GLU A 3 -11.25 5.95 -13.91
C GLU A 3 -11.01 6.95 -12.75
N TYR A 4 -9.78 7.46 -12.60
CA TYR A 4 -9.43 8.41 -11.54
C TYR A 4 -9.41 9.86 -12.03
N TYR A 5 -9.34 10.10 -13.33
CA TYR A 5 -9.13 11.44 -13.90
C TYR A 5 -10.17 12.45 -13.41
N THR A 6 -11.46 12.13 -13.57
CA THR A 6 -12.57 13.01 -13.16
C THR A 6 -12.54 13.33 -11.67
N ARG A 7 -12.29 12.33 -10.83
CA ARG A 7 -12.28 12.50 -9.36
C ARG A 7 -11.08 13.32 -8.90
N LEU A 8 -9.93 13.15 -9.55
CA LEU A 8 -8.72 13.93 -9.27
C LEU A 8 -8.84 15.37 -9.77
N CYS A 9 -9.51 15.61 -10.91
CA CYS A 9 -9.80 16.96 -11.40
C CYS A 9 -10.72 17.71 -10.45
N ILE A 10 -11.79 17.08 -9.95
CA ILE A 10 -12.68 17.67 -8.94
C ILE A 10 -11.90 18.03 -7.67
N TYR A 11 -11.03 17.13 -7.21
CA TYR A 11 -10.17 17.38 -6.05
C TYR A 11 -9.20 18.54 -6.28
N ALA A 12 -8.48 18.54 -7.40
CA ALA A 12 -7.55 19.61 -7.78
C ALA A 12 -8.28 20.95 -8.00
N GLN A 13 -9.52 20.95 -8.48
CA GLN A 13 -10.35 22.15 -8.62
C GLN A 13 -10.72 22.73 -7.25
N GLY A 14 -10.96 21.89 -6.23
CA GLY A 14 -11.14 22.34 -4.86
C GLY A 14 -9.92 23.08 -4.29
N LEU A 15 -8.71 22.68 -4.70
CA LEU A 15 -7.44 23.29 -4.27
C LEU A 15 -7.12 24.57 -5.04
N THR A 16 -7.20 24.52 -6.37
CA THR A 16 -6.81 25.61 -7.26
C THR A 16 -7.88 26.69 -7.42
N LYS A 17 -9.14 26.34 -7.17
CA LYS A 17 -10.34 27.12 -7.54
C LYS A 17 -10.41 27.46 -9.03
N ASP A 18 -9.68 26.74 -9.87
CA ASP A 18 -9.54 26.98 -11.31
C ASP A 18 -9.57 25.64 -12.05
N LYS A 19 -10.56 25.46 -12.91
CA LYS A 19 -10.77 24.22 -13.65
C LYS A 19 -9.61 23.90 -14.60
N PHE A 20 -9.07 24.90 -15.30
CA PHE A 20 -8.00 24.67 -16.27
C PHE A 20 -6.70 24.29 -15.59
N LYS A 21 -6.38 24.93 -14.45
CA LYS A 21 -5.22 24.55 -13.62
C LYS A 21 -5.37 23.17 -13.00
N ALA A 22 -6.58 22.82 -12.58
CA ALA A 22 -6.86 21.50 -12.04
C ALA A 22 -6.60 20.39 -13.07
N GLU A 23 -7.06 20.57 -14.31
CA GLU A 23 -6.83 19.62 -15.40
C GLU A 23 -5.33 19.51 -15.74
N ASP A 24 -4.61 20.63 -15.83
CA ASP A 24 -3.15 20.64 -16.08
C ASP A 24 -2.35 19.90 -15.00
N ILE A 25 -2.69 20.11 -13.73
CA ILE A 25 -2.08 19.42 -12.60
C ILE A 25 -2.28 17.90 -12.71
N VAL A 26 -3.51 17.45 -12.98
CA VAL A 26 -3.82 16.01 -13.07
C VAL A 26 -3.11 15.38 -14.28
N GLN A 27 -3.05 16.08 -15.41
CA GLN A 27 -2.31 15.63 -16.59
C GLN A 27 -0.81 15.48 -16.30
N ASN A 28 -0.20 16.48 -15.65
CA ASN A 28 1.21 16.43 -15.25
C ASN A 28 1.51 15.28 -14.29
N VAL A 29 0.61 15.03 -13.32
CA VAL A 29 0.73 13.88 -12.42
C VAL A 29 0.69 12.58 -13.20
N PHE A 30 -0.28 12.39 -14.09
CA PHE A 30 -0.40 11.16 -14.89
C PHE A 30 0.82 10.95 -15.77
N PHE A 31 1.37 12.01 -16.37
CA PHE A 31 2.62 11.95 -17.12
C PHE A 31 3.80 11.49 -16.24
N LYS A 32 3.97 12.08 -15.05
CA LYS A 32 5.02 11.71 -14.08
C LYS A 32 4.87 10.26 -13.61
N VAL A 33 3.65 9.82 -13.31
CA VAL A 33 3.35 8.43 -12.92
C VAL A 33 3.69 7.48 -14.06
N TRP A 34 3.29 7.78 -15.29
CA TRP A 34 3.57 6.94 -16.45
C TRP A 34 5.08 6.76 -16.67
N HIS A 35 5.87 7.82 -16.47
CA HIS A 35 7.33 7.73 -16.57
C HIS A 35 7.98 6.96 -15.41
N LYS A 36 7.41 7.05 -14.20
CA LYS A 36 7.91 6.39 -12.99
C LYS A 36 7.32 5.00 -12.75
N ARG A 37 6.38 4.53 -13.58
CA ARG A 37 5.65 3.27 -13.40
C ARG A 37 6.51 2.03 -13.18
N LYS A 38 7.74 2.01 -13.71
CA LYS A 38 8.70 0.89 -13.51
C LYS A 38 9.40 0.92 -12.14
N LYS A 39 9.36 2.05 -11.43
CA LYS A 39 9.96 2.28 -10.10
C LYS A 39 8.91 2.44 -8.99
N LEU A 40 7.62 2.50 -9.31
CA LEU A 40 6.57 2.44 -8.29
C LEU A 40 6.53 1.00 -7.76
N SER A 41 6.97 0.82 -6.52
CA SER A 41 6.68 -0.39 -5.76
C SER A 41 5.18 -0.45 -5.47
N PHE A 42 4.60 -1.63 -5.60
CA PHE A 42 3.15 -1.88 -5.54
C PHE A 42 2.55 -1.78 -4.12
N ASP A 43 3.32 -1.28 -3.15
CA ASP A 43 2.97 -1.19 -1.74
C ASP A 43 2.09 0.02 -1.39
N ILE A 44 1.91 0.95 -2.32
CA ILE A 44 1.10 2.15 -2.14
C ILE A 44 -0.20 2.00 -2.94
N SER A 45 -1.35 2.17 -2.28
CA SER A 45 -2.64 2.29 -2.96
C SER A 45 -2.53 3.32 -4.08
N ILE A 46 -2.69 2.89 -5.34
CA ILE A 46 -2.57 3.75 -6.52
C ILE A 46 -3.46 4.99 -6.41
N LYS A 47 -4.64 4.82 -5.79
CA LYS A 47 -5.54 5.93 -5.46
C LYS A 47 -4.83 6.94 -4.55
N ASN A 48 -4.34 6.53 -3.38
CA ASN A 48 -3.70 7.45 -2.42
C ASN A 48 -2.46 8.11 -3.01
N TYR A 49 -1.66 7.34 -3.76
CA TYR A 49 -0.51 7.87 -4.48
C TYR A 49 -0.90 8.99 -5.45
N LEU A 50 -1.96 8.79 -6.24
CA LEU A 50 -2.43 9.78 -7.22
C LEU A 50 -2.97 11.04 -6.54
N TYR A 51 -3.74 10.92 -5.47
CA TYR A 51 -4.21 12.10 -4.71
C TYR A 51 -3.04 12.87 -4.08
N LYS A 52 -2.06 12.17 -3.50
CA LYS A 52 -0.84 12.80 -2.95
C LYS A 52 -0.01 13.47 -4.05
N ALA A 53 0.13 12.83 -5.20
CA ALA A 53 0.85 13.39 -6.34
C ALA A 53 0.16 14.66 -6.88
N VAL A 54 -1.18 14.68 -6.95
CA VAL A 54 -1.97 15.88 -7.32
C VAL A 54 -1.78 17.02 -6.33
N TYR A 55 -1.82 16.73 -5.03
CA TYR A 55 -1.55 17.74 -4.01
C TYR A 55 -0.12 18.29 -4.11
N ASN A 56 0.88 17.43 -4.25
CA ASN A 56 2.28 17.84 -4.39
C ASN A 56 2.52 18.68 -5.64
N GLU A 57 1.91 18.29 -6.77
CA GLU A 57 1.98 19.07 -8.01
C GLU A 57 1.34 20.45 -7.86
N PHE A 58 0.18 20.51 -7.20
CA PHE A 58 -0.47 21.78 -6.85
C PHE A 58 0.45 22.67 -6.01
N ILE A 59 1.06 22.14 -4.96
CA ILE A 59 2.00 22.89 -4.11
C ILE A 59 3.23 23.35 -4.90
N ASP A 60 3.78 22.49 -5.76
CA ASP A 60 4.93 22.83 -6.61
C ASP A 60 4.60 23.96 -7.59
N GLN A 61 3.42 23.93 -8.23
CA GLN A 61 2.97 25.01 -9.10
C GLN A 61 2.65 26.29 -8.31
N TYR A 62 2.07 26.17 -7.12
CA TYR A 62 1.77 27.29 -6.23
C TYR A 62 3.05 27.99 -5.75
N ARG A 63 4.09 27.22 -5.37
CA ARG A 63 5.43 27.72 -5.02
C ARG A 63 6.13 28.45 -6.15
N ARG A 64 5.92 28.04 -7.40
CA ARG A 64 6.52 28.69 -8.58
C ARG A 64 5.82 29.99 -8.97
N SER A 65 4.56 30.17 -8.57
CA SER A 65 3.73 31.31 -8.98
C SER A 65 3.68 32.46 -7.96
N ARG A 66 4.09 32.25 -6.69
CA ARG A 66 4.25 33.31 -5.68
C ARG A 66 5.46 33.03 -4.77
N ILE A 67 6.10 34.08 -4.27
CA ILE A 67 6.98 33.97 -3.09
C ILE A 67 6.08 33.60 -1.90
N MET A 68 6.11 32.34 -1.48
CA MET A 68 5.37 31.86 -0.30
C MET A 68 5.91 32.52 0.97
N SER A 69 5.02 32.87 1.89
CA SER A 69 5.44 33.29 3.23
C SER A 69 5.93 32.08 4.05
N PRO A 70 6.85 32.28 5.01
CA PRO A 70 7.33 31.20 5.89
C PRO A 70 6.21 30.48 6.65
N LEU A 71 5.14 31.21 7.02
CA LEU A 71 3.97 30.67 7.73
C LEU A 71 3.16 29.71 6.86
N GLU A 72 2.98 30.03 5.57
CA GLU A 72 2.33 29.14 4.61
C GLU A 72 3.18 27.88 4.36
N GLU A 73 4.50 28.01 4.37
CA GLU A 73 5.42 26.88 4.22
C GLU A 73 5.36 25.92 5.43
N GLU A 74 5.31 26.47 6.64
CA GLU A 74 5.15 25.70 7.87
C GLU A 74 3.80 24.99 7.92
N HIS A 75 2.70 25.67 7.56
CA HIS A 75 1.37 25.08 7.51
C HIS A 75 1.29 23.92 6.51
N ILE A 76 1.93 24.06 5.34
CA ILE A 76 2.01 22.99 4.34
C ILE A 76 2.88 21.83 4.82
N LYS A 77 4.02 22.09 5.48
CA LYS A 77 4.85 21.04 6.10
C LYS A 77 4.06 20.27 7.15
N HIS A 78 3.29 20.96 7.97
CA HIS A 78 2.46 20.35 9.01
C HIS A 78 1.30 19.52 8.43
N LEU A 79 0.69 19.97 7.33
CA LEU A 79 -0.33 19.17 6.62
C LEU A 79 0.29 17.92 5.98
N ASN A 80 1.47 18.03 5.38
CA ASN A 80 2.19 16.89 4.82
C ASN A 80 2.61 15.87 5.90
N SER A 81 3.06 16.34 7.07
CA SER A 81 3.42 15.45 8.17
C SER A 81 2.20 14.74 8.75
N ILE A 82 1.05 15.41 8.87
CA ILE A 82 -0.21 14.78 9.31
C ILE A 82 -0.66 13.68 8.35
N VAL A 83 -0.57 13.92 7.03
CA VAL A 83 -0.94 12.93 6.01
C VAL A 83 0.04 11.75 6.01
N GLU A 84 1.33 11.99 6.21
CA GLU A 84 2.33 10.95 6.34
C GLU A 84 2.17 10.13 7.63
N GLU A 85 1.88 10.76 8.77
CA GLU A 85 1.63 10.09 10.04
C GLU A 85 0.37 9.22 10.00
N GLN A 86 -0.74 9.70 9.42
CA GLN A 86 -2.00 8.96 9.35
C GLN A 86 -1.91 7.72 8.46
N ASP A 87 -1.22 7.80 7.31
CA ASP A 87 -1.03 6.64 6.43
C ASP A 87 0.01 5.64 6.99
N TYR A 88 1.10 6.11 7.63
CA TYR A 88 2.03 5.22 8.32
C TYR A 88 1.38 4.52 9.51
N THR A 89 0.54 5.22 10.28
CA THR A 89 -0.16 4.61 11.43
C THR A 89 -1.22 3.61 11.00
N GLU A 90 -1.97 3.84 9.92
CA GLU A 90 -2.98 2.89 9.44
C GLU A 90 -2.35 1.62 8.86
N ILE A 91 -1.28 1.75 8.07
CA ILE A 91 -0.53 0.58 7.56
C ILE A 91 0.10 -0.20 8.72
N ASN A 92 0.74 0.48 9.67
CA ASN A 92 1.32 -0.18 10.85
C ASN A 92 0.24 -0.88 11.69
N ARG A 93 -0.92 -0.25 11.88
CA ARG A 93 -2.07 -0.85 12.56
C ARG A 93 -2.55 -2.11 11.84
N LEU A 94 -2.68 -2.07 10.51
CA LEU A 94 -3.06 -3.23 9.71
C LEU A 94 -2.01 -4.35 9.77
N ILE A 95 -0.72 -4.01 9.77
CA ILE A 95 0.38 -4.97 9.97
C ILE A 95 0.25 -5.67 11.34
N GLU A 96 -0.02 -4.91 12.40
CA GLU A 96 -0.22 -5.48 13.74
C GLU A 96 -1.46 -6.38 13.82
N VAL A 97 -2.55 -6.02 13.12
CA VAL A 97 -3.73 -6.89 12.97
C VAL A 97 -3.34 -8.20 12.27
N VAL A 98 -2.60 -8.15 11.16
CA VAL A 98 -2.18 -9.37 10.45
C VAL A 98 -1.29 -10.25 11.33
N LYS A 99 -0.31 -9.69 12.04
CA LYS A 99 0.54 -10.46 12.98
C LYS A 99 -0.28 -11.13 14.08
N LYS A 100 -1.29 -10.43 14.61
CA LYS A 100 -2.21 -10.96 15.61
C LYS A 100 -3.03 -12.12 15.04
N GLU A 101 -3.58 -11.98 13.84
CA GLU A 101 -4.37 -13.05 13.22
C GLU A 101 -3.52 -14.26 12.86
N ILE A 102 -2.29 -14.07 12.37
CA ILE A 102 -1.32 -15.16 12.18
C ILE A 102 -1.08 -15.90 13.51
N SER A 103 -1.01 -15.17 14.62
CA SER A 103 -0.82 -15.75 15.95
C SER A 103 -2.02 -16.59 16.40
N ASN A 104 -3.23 -16.18 16.00
CA ASN A 104 -4.51 -16.83 16.32
C ASN A 104 -4.89 -17.96 15.36
N LEU A 105 -4.11 -18.19 14.30
CA LEU A 105 -4.36 -19.30 13.38
C LEU A 105 -4.40 -20.63 14.14
N PRO A 106 -5.30 -21.57 13.76
CA PRO A 106 -5.30 -22.91 14.31
C PRO A 106 -3.91 -23.55 14.19
N PRO A 107 -3.45 -24.37 15.16
CA PRO A 107 -2.06 -24.82 15.23
C PRO A 107 -1.52 -25.39 13.91
N LYS A 108 -2.28 -26.29 13.26
CA LYS A 108 -1.88 -26.87 11.96
C LYS A 108 -1.83 -25.85 10.81
N CYS A 109 -2.78 -24.92 10.75
CA CYS A 109 -2.75 -23.80 9.79
C CYS A 109 -1.52 -22.93 10.00
N LYS A 110 -1.23 -22.60 11.26
CA LYS A 110 -0.11 -21.74 11.63
C LYS A 110 1.22 -22.36 11.23
N THR A 111 1.43 -23.64 11.54
CA THR A 111 2.66 -24.37 11.17
C THR A 111 2.87 -24.34 9.65
N ILE A 112 1.86 -24.75 8.87
CA ILE A 112 1.94 -24.77 7.41
C ILE A 112 2.18 -23.36 6.84
N PHE A 113 1.49 -22.35 7.36
CA PHE A 113 1.66 -20.96 6.94
C PHE A 113 3.07 -20.44 7.20
N THR A 114 3.63 -20.72 8.39
CA THR A 114 5.01 -20.36 8.76
C THR A 114 6.01 -21.01 7.82
N MET A 115 5.90 -22.31 7.57
CA MET A 115 6.80 -23.02 6.64
C MET A 115 6.75 -22.40 5.23
N ALA A 116 5.56 -22.06 4.75
CA ALA A 116 5.39 -21.48 3.42
C ALA A 116 5.84 -20.01 3.29
N LYS A 117 5.70 -19.19 4.34
CA LYS A 117 5.90 -17.73 4.26
C LYS A 117 7.16 -17.23 4.94
N LEU A 118 7.58 -17.88 6.03
CA LEU A 118 8.78 -17.52 6.78
C LEU A 118 9.98 -18.37 6.37
N GLU A 119 9.78 -19.68 6.19
CA GLU A 119 10.85 -20.62 5.83
C GLU A 119 11.02 -20.77 4.31
N GLY A 120 10.05 -20.28 3.53
CA GLY A 120 10.13 -20.26 2.06
C GLY A 120 9.94 -21.62 1.38
N LEU A 121 9.46 -22.63 2.12
CA LEU A 121 9.25 -23.98 1.59
C LEU A 121 8.09 -24.01 0.58
N THR A 122 8.28 -24.81 -0.45
CA THR A 122 7.24 -25.12 -1.43
C THR A 122 6.16 -26.03 -0.83
N TYR A 123 4.97 -26.04 -1.42
CA TYR A 123 3.88 -26.86 -0.89
C TYR A 123 4.17 -28.36 -0.97
N ASN A 124 5.01 -28.79 -1.90
CA ASN A 124 5.49 -30.17 -1.99
C ASN A 124 6.43 -30.50 -0.83
N GLU A 125 7.42 -29.66 -0.55
CA GLU A 125 8.33 -29.85 0.58
C GLU A 125 7.59 -29.85 1.92
N ILE A 126 6.58 -28.98 2.08
CA ILE A 126 5.74 -28.96 3.30
C ILE A 126 4.91 -30.24 3.41
N ALA A 127 4.34 -30.71 2.29
CA ALA A 127 3.54 -31.93 2.27
C ALA A 127 4.39 -33.15 2.70
N GLU A 128 5.62 -33.25 2.20
CA GLU A 128 6.59 -34.27 2.60
C GLU A 128 6.99 -34.13 4.08
N HIS A 129 7.37 -32.93 4.51
CA HIS A 129 7.77 -32.66 5.91
C HIS A 129 6.68 -32.98 6.94
N GLN A 130 5.42 -32.71 6.60
CA GLN A 130 4.27 -32.92 7.48
C GLN A 130 3.59 -34.27 7.26
N ASN A 131 4.05 -35.08 6.29
CA ASN A 131 3.45 -36.34 5.87
C ASN A 131 1.94 -36.24 5.58
N ILE A 132 1.58 -35.25 4.75
CA ILE A 132 0.20 -34.98 4.30
C ILE A 132 0.17 -34.80 2.79
N SER A 133 -1.02 -34.75 2.19
CA SER A 133 -1.14 -34.44 0.76
C SER A 133 -0.90 -32.94 0.49
N VAL A 134 -0.37 -32.61 -0.69
CA VAL A 134 -0.25 -31.23 -1.18
C VAL A 134 -1.61 -30.52 -1.15
N ARG A 135 -2.69 -31.25 -1.47
CA ARG A 135 -4.07 -30.75 -1.36
C ARG A 135 -4.44 -30.33 0.07
N THR A 136 -3.92 -31.04 1.08
CA THR A 136 -4.12 -30.67 2.48
C THR A 136 -3.35 -29.39 2.80
N VAL A 137 -2.13 -29.22 2.30
CA VAL A 137 -1.35 -27.97 2.42
C VAL A 137 -2.12 -26.79 1.80
N GLU A 138 -2.62 -26.94 0.58
CA GLU A 138 -3.45 -25.93 -0.10
C GLU A 138 -4.67 -25.53 0.73
N ASN A 139 -5.41 -26.51 1.25
CA ASN A 139 -6.61 -26.26 2.06
C ASN A 139 -6.28 -25.51 3.36
N GLN A 140 -5.15 -25.82 4.00
CA GLN A 140 -4.70 -25.12 5.22
C GLN A 140 -4.23 -23.70 4.89
N MET A 141 -3.54 -23.51 3.76
CA MET A 141 -3.17 -22.17 3.27
C MET A 141 -4.39 -21.32 2.92
N TYR A 142 -5.37 -21.90 2.23
CA TYR A 142 -6.64 -21.23 1.94
C TYR A 142 -7.34 -20.81 3.23
N LYS A 143 -7.45 -21.71 4.21
CA LYS A 143 -8.06 -21.42 5.51
C LYS A 143 -7.31 -20.32 6.26
N ALA A 144 -5.98 -20.32 6.23
CA ALA A 144 -5.19 -19.25 6.83
C ALA A 144 -5.45 -17.90 6.17
N PHE A 145 -5.49 -17.85 4.83
CA PHE A 145 -5.80 -16.64 4.09
C PHE A 145 -7.22 -16.13 4.34
N GLU A 146 -8.22 -17.00 4.41
CA GLU A 146 -9.60 -16.60 4.74
C GLU A 146 -9.70 -15.95 6.12
N ILE A 147 -9.07 -16.54 7.14
CA ILE A 147 -9.07 -15.99 8.51
C ILE A 147 -8.45 -14.59 8.54
N ILE A 148 -7.31 -14.42 7.89
CA ILE A 148 -6.61 -13.13 7.85
C ILE A 148 -7.43 -12.11 7.02
N ARG A 149 -7.94 -12.52 5.86
CA ARG A 149 -8.73 -11.68 4.94
C ARG A 149 -9.99 -11.14 5.60
N GLN A 150 -10.67 -11.92 6.43
CA GLN A 150 -11.84 -11.46 7.18
C GLN A 150 -11.58 -10.24 8.08
N LYS A 151 -10.31 -9.99 8.46
CA LYS A 151 -9.94 -8.87 9.34
C LYS A 151 -9.33 -7.69 8.61
N VAL A 152 -8.57 -7.92 7.52
CA VAL A 152 -7.86 -6.85 6.79
C VAL A 152 -8.38 -6.59 5.38
N GLY A 153 -9.35 -7.37 4.90
CA GLY A 153 -10.01 -7.20 3.60
C GLY A 153 -9.05 -7.34 2.43
N ASP A 154 -9.36 -6.65 1.33
CA ASP A 154 -8.62 -6.72 0.06
C ASP A 154 -7.16 -6.21 0.16
N LYS A 155 -6.83 -5.52 1.25
CA LYS A 155 -5.46 -5.04 1.52
C LYS A 155 -4.50 -6.16 1.94
N MET A 156 -5.00 -7.37 2.18
CA MET A 156 -4.22 -8.51 2.70
C MET A 156 -2.98 -8.83 1.84
N GLU A 157 -3.11 -8.86 0.51
CA GLU A 157 -2.02 -9.28 -0.38
C GLU A 157 -0.83 -8.32 -0.32
N GLY A 158 -1.10 -7.01 -0.27
CA GLY A 158 -0.07 -6.00 -0.07
C GLY A 158 0.61 -6.10 1.30
N ILE A 159 -0.15 -6.34 2.37
CA ILE A 159 0.41 -6.46 3.73
C ILE A 159 1.28 -7.73 3.86
N LEU A 160 0.86 -8.86 3.30
CA LEU A 160 1.65 -10.08 3.30
C LEU A 160 2.92 -9.92 2.45
N PHE A 161 2.85 -9.18 1.35
CA PHE A 161 4.03 -8.83 0.56
C PHE A 161 5.02 -7.97 1.37
N LEU A 162 4.53 -6.92 2.04
CA LEU A 162 5.33 -6.08 2.95
C LEU A 162 6.02 -6.90 4.05
N LEU A 163 5.29 -7.83 4.68
CA LEU A 163 5.82 -8.62 5.79
C LEU A 163 6.84 -9.68 5.38
N PHE A 164 6.61 -10.37 4.25
CA PHE A 164 7.33 -11.60 3.93
C PHE A 164 8.18 -11.52 2.66
N LYS A 165 8.00 -10.49 1.81
CA LYS A 165 8.75 -10.34 0.54
C LYS A 165 9.62 -9.08 0.47
N LEU A 166 9.41 -8.11 1.37
CA LEU A 166 10.17 -6.86 1.42
C LEU A 166 11.25 -6.80 2.48
N ASN A 167 11.36 -7.81 3.33
CA ASN A 167 12.41 -7.88 4.35
C ASN A 167 13.60 -8.69 3.79
N PRO A 168 14.70 -8.06 3.34
CA PRO A 168 15.84 -8.75 2.72
C PRO A 168 16.68 -9.59 3.71
N LYS A 169 16.19 -9.84 4.94
CA LYS A 169 16.90 -10.61 5.97
C LYS A 169 16.49 -12.09 6.09
N THR A 170 15.85 -12.66 5.06
CA THR A 170 15.57 -14.10 4.97
C THR A 170 16.01 -14.64 3.60
N ASN A 171 17.28 -14.43 3.28
CA ASN A 171 18.01 -15.18 2.25
C ASN A 171 19.48 -15.24 2.67
N TYR A 172 19.78 -16.06 3.68
CA TYR A 172 21.08 -16.71 3.89
C TYR A 172 20.85 -18.01 4.66
#